data_AF-F7RXJ5-F1
#
_entry.id   AF-F7RXJ5-F1
#
_cell.length_a   1.000
_cell.length_b   1.000
_cell.length_c   1.000
_cell.angle_alpha   90.00
_cell.angle_beta   90.00
_cell.angle_gamma   90.00
#
_symmetry.space_group_name_H-M   'P 1'
#
loop_
_entity.id
_entity.type
_entity.pdbx_description
1 polymer ?
#
loop_
_entity_poly.entity_id
_entity_poly.type
_entity_poly.pdbx_seq_one_letter_code
_entity_poly.pdbx_strand_id
1 'polypeptide(L)'
;MHSEHSQRTEETHQADSENGSFEKPGLWAVVMSVLAAMFGVQTEANRRRDFSSGNPMAYIIVFVIFLALFVLGIAGLVTLVISLAG
;
A
#
# COMPACT_ATOMS: atom_id res chain seq x y z
N MET A 1 15.61 -48.94 31.69
CA MET A 1 14.69 -47.88 32.17
C MET A 1 15.49 -46.60 32.28
N HIS A 2 15.08 -45.58 31.53
CA HIS A 2 15.39 -44.15 31.66
C HIS A 2 16.84 -43.66 31.71
N SER A 3 17.41 -43.46 30.53
CA SER A 3 18.44 -42.45 30.26
C SER A 3 17.75 -41.09 30.02
N GLU A 4 17.50 -40.35 31.09
CA GLU A 4 17.03 -38.96 31.07
C GLU A 4 18.20 -37.98 31.13
N HIS A 5 18.84 -37.75 29.97
CA HIS A 5 19.54 -36.49 29.74
C HIS A 5 19.01 -35.89 28.44
N SER A 6 17.77 -35.41 28.56
CA SER A 6 17.26 -34.24 27.85
C SER A 6 18.27 -33.11 27.98
N GLN A 7 18.94 -32.76 26.87
CA GLN A 7 19.52 -31.44 26.62
C GLN A 7 20.01 -31.32 25.17
N ARG A 8 19.24 -31.87 24.23
CA ARG A 8 19.26 -31.43 22.83
C ARG A 8 18.05 -30.51 22.67
N THR A 9 18.30 -29.29 22.24
CA THR A 9 17.32 -28.21 21.98
C THR A 9 16.98 -27.31 23.17
N GLU A 10 17.99 -26.61 23.70
CA GLU A 10 17.79 -25.25 24.20
C GLU A 10 18.67 -24.32 23.38
N GLU A 11 18.20 -23.96 22.19
CA GLU A 11 18.66 -22.76 21.49
C GLU A 11 18.03 -21.58 22.23
N THR A 12 18.84 -20.95 23.08
CA THR A 12 18.48 -19.82 23.91
C THR A 12 18.06 -18.64 23.03
N HIS A 13 16.87 -18.12 23.32
CA HIS A 13 16.30 -16.90 22.76
C HIS A 13 17.24 -15.67 22.85
N GLN A 14 17.09 -14.84 21.81
CA GLN A 14 17.13 -13.37 21.80
C GLN A 14 18.50 -12.66 21.88
N ALA A 15 18.93 -12.18 20.70
CA ALA A 15 19.25 -10.78 20.53
C ALA A 15 18.21 -10.18 19.56
N ASP A 16 17.11 -9.74 20.15
CA ASP A 16 16.07 -8.92 19.56
C ASP A 16 16.69 -7.60 19.09
N SER A 17 16.74 -7.37 17.79
CA SER A 17 17.19 -6.12 17.17
C SER A 17 16.41 -5.88 15.88
N GLU A 18 15.09 -5.98 15.95
CA GLU A 18 14.25 -5.18 15.07
C GLU A 18 13.51 -4.17 15.93
N ASN A 19 14.08 -2.96 15.98
CA ASN A 19 13.38 -1.75 16.38
C ASN A 19 12.22 -1.56 15.40
N GLY A 20 11.10 -2.25 15.64
CA GLY A 20 9.83 -2.03 14.99
C GLY A 20 9.20 -0.74 15.50
N SER A 21 9.85 0.39 15.23
CA SER A 21 9.12 1.65 15.17
C SER A 21 8.04 1.48 14.12
N PHE A 22 6.78 1.70 14.52
CA PHE A 22 5.72 2.01 13.57
C PHE A 22 6.09 3.31 12.85
N GLU A 23 7.06 3.25 11.95
CA GLU A 23 7.36 4.35 11.05
C GLU A 23 6.16 4.46 10.11
N LYS A 24 5.38 5.52 10.32
CA LYS A 24 4.39 5.96 9.34
C LYS A 24 5.08 5.92 7.98
N PRO A 25 4.50 5.24 6.97
CA PRO A 25 5.13 5.14 5.67
C PRO A 25 5.48 6.56 5.21
N GLY A 26 6.77 6.77 4.93
CA GLY A 26 7.24 8.06 4.46
C GLY A 26 6.45 8.50 3.23
N LEU A 27 6.36 9.81 2.98
CA LEU A 27 5.67 10.38 1.83
C LEU A 27 6.03 9.67 0.51
N TRP A 28 7.29 9.26 0.36
CA TRP A 28 7.77 8.51 -0.79
C TRP A 28 7.12 7.13 -0.95
N ALA A 29 6.92 6.40 0.15
CA ALA A 29 6.26 5.09 0.13
C ALA A 29 4.77 5.21 -0.21
N VAL A 30 4.12 6.29 0.22
CA VAL A 30 2.72 6.59 -0.13
C VAL A 30 2.59 6.90 -1.62
N VAL A 31 3.49 7.70 -2.19
CA VAL A 31 3.51 8.00 -3.64
C VAL A 31 3.72 6.73 -4.47
N MET A 32 4.67 5.88 -4.09
CA MET A 32 4.91 4.61 -4.78
C MET A 32 3.72 3.64 -4.69
N SER A 33 3.05 3.60 -3.54
CA SER A 33 1.83 2.81 -3.35
C SER A 33 0.69 3.28 -4.26
N VAL A 34 0.47 4.60 -4.37
CA VAL A 34 -0.56 5.18 -5.25
C VAL A 34 -0.23 4.92 -6.71
N LEU A 35 1.02 5.09 -7.14
CA LEU A 35 1.44 4.80 -8.50
C LEU A 35 1.27 3.30 -8.83
N ALA A 36 1.70 2.40 -7.93
CA ALA A 36 1.51 0.97 -8.12
C ALA A 36 0.02 0.59 -8.22
N ALA A 37 -0.85 1.21 -7.42
CA ALA A 37 -2.30 1.02 -7.49
C ALA A 37 -2.90 1.57 -8.81
N MET A 38 -2.39 2.70 -9.33
CA MET A 38 -2.80 3.26 -10.63
C MET A 38 -2.40 2.38 -11.81
N PHE A 39 -1.27 1.68 -11.71
CA PHE A 39 -0.84 0.68 -12.69
C PHE A 39 -1.47 -0.72 -12.46
N GLY A 40 -2.35 -0.87 -11.46
CA GLY A 40 -3.04 -2.12 -11.16
C GLY A 40 -2.23 -3.16 -10.37
N VAL A 41 -1.00 -2.83 -9.95
CA VAL A 41 -0.16 -3.66 -9.04
C VAL A 41 -0.55 -3.34 -7.59
N GLN A 42 -1.83 -3.51 -7.27
CA GLN A 42 -2.31 -3.44 -5.89
C GLN A 42 -1.84 -4.71 -5.17
N THR A 43 -0.70 -4.63 -4.48
CA THR A 43 -0.13 -5.77 -3.76
C THR A 43 -1.03 -6.18 -2.58
N GLU A 44 -1.02 -7.47 -2.26
CA GLU A 44 -1.83 -8.07 -1.19
C GLU A 44 -1.59 -7.43 0.18
N ALA A 45 -0.39 -6.89 0.41
CA ALA A 45 -0.03 -6.13 1.60
C ALA A 45 -0.76 -4.78 1.69
N ASN A 46 -0.87 -4.05 0.58
CA ASN A 46 -1.62 -2.79 0.52
C ASN A 46 -3.11 -3.06 0.75
N ARG A 47 -3.63 -4.12 0.11
CA ARG A 47 -4.99 -4.61 0.30
C ARG A 47 -5.26 -4.96 1.76
N ARG A 48 -4.42 -5.79 2.40
CA ARG A 48 -4.61 -6.16 3.80
C ARG A 48 -4.62 -4.95 4.72
N ARG A 49 -3.75 -3.96 4.51
CA ARG A 49 -3.75 -2.70 5.29
C ARG A 49 -5.02 -1.89 5.04
N ASP A 50 -5.46 -1.83 3.80
CA ASP A 50 -6.61 -1.04 3.38
C ASP A 50 -7.94 -1.62 3.88
N PHE A 51 -8.07 -2.95 3.86
CA PHE A 51 -9.25 -3.68 4.31
C PHE A 51 -9.24 -4.08 5.79
N SER A 52 -8.13 -3.92 6.52
CA SER A 52 -8.09 -4.07 7.98
C SER A 52 -8.40 -2.76 8.71
N SER A 53 -8.28 -1.62 8.03
CA SER A 53 -8.86 -0.37 8.51
C SER A 53 -10.38 -0.41 8.32
N GLY A 54 -11.15 -0.41 9.41
CA GLY A 54 -12.59 -0.70 9.38
C GLY A 54 -13.49 0.32 8.66
N ASN A 55 -12.95 1.23 7.84
CA ASN A 55 -13.73 2.26 7.16
C ASN A 55 -13.44 2.34 5.64
N PRO A 56 -14.23 1.67 4.79
CA PRO A 56 -14.07 1.70 3.34
C PRO A 56 -14.41 3.06 2.70
N MET A 57 -15.01 4.00 3.44
CA MET A 57 -15.44 5.30 2.88
C MET A 57 -14.26 6.13 2.38
N ALA A 58 -13.08 6.04 3.02
CA ALA A 58 -11.90 6.78 2.59
C ALA A 58 -11.48 6.41 1.16
N TYR A 59 -11.57 5.14 0.80
CA TYR A 59 -11.23 4.64 -0.54
C TYR A 59 -12.22 5.12 -1.61
N ILE A 60 -13.52 5.13 -1.28
CA ILE A 60 -14.56 5.62 -2.17
C ILE A 60 -14.36 7.11 -2.47
N ILE A 61 -14.06 7.92 -1.45
CA ILE A 61 -13.82 9.36 -1.61
C ILE A 61 -12.62 9.60 -2.53
N VAL A 62 -11.50 8.92 -2.30
CA VAL A 62 -10.31 9.04 -3.15
C VAL A 62 -10.61 8.61 -4.59
N PHE A 63 -11.37 7.53 -4.77
CA PHE A 63 -11.77 7.06 -6.09
C PHE A 63 -12.64 8.08 -6.83
N VAL A 64 -13.62 8.69 -6.16
CA VAL A 64 -14.49 9.71 -6.76
C VAL A 64 -13.68 10.95 -7.17
N ILE A 65 -12.75 11.40 -6.33
CA ILE A 65 -11.87 12.53 -6.65
C ILE A 65 -11.01 12.18 -7.86
N PHE A 66 -10.40 10.99 -7.87
CA PHE A 66 -9.58 10.53 -8.99
C PHE A 66 -10.39 10.45 -10.29
N LEU A 67 -11.60 9.90 -10.23
CA LEU A 67 -12.50 9.79 -11.38
C LEU A 67 -12.87 11.18 -11.94
N ALA A 68 -13.18 12.14 -11.06
CA ALA A 68 -13.47 13.51 -11.48
C ALA A 68 -12.27 14.16 -12.18
N LEU A 69 -11.07 14.03 -11.60
CA LEU A 69 -9.83 14.53 -12.20
C LEU A 69 -9.53 13.86 -13.54
N PHE A 70 -9.79 12.56 -13.66
CA PHE A 70 -9.58 11.80 -14.89
C PHE A 70 -10.48 12.30 -16.02
N VAL A 71 -11.77 12.47 -15.76
CA VAL A 71 -12.73 13.00 -16.74
C VAL A 71 -12.36 14.41 -17.18
N LEU A 72 -12.01 15.29 -16.23
CA LEU A 72 -11.55 16.65 -16.54
C LEU A 72 -10.26 16.64 -17.36
N GLY A 73 -9.34 15.72 -17.06
CA GLY A 73 -8.10 15.53 -17.81
C GLY A 73 -8.36 15.14 -19.27
N ILE A 74 -9.24 14.17 -19.52
CA ILE A 74 -9.63 13.79 -20.88
C ILE A 74 -10.32 14.95 -21.60
N ALA A 75 -11.27 15.62 -20.94
CA ALA A 75 -11.98 16.75 -21.54
C ALA A 75 -11.02 17.89 -21.93
N GLY A 76 -10.07 18.21 -21.04
CA GLY A 76 -9.01 19.18 -21.32
C GLY A 76 -8.11 18.75 -22.48
N LEU A 77 -7.70 17.47 -22.51
CA LEU A 77 -6.90 16.93 -23.59
C LEU A 77 -7.62 17.01 -24.94
N VAL A 78 -8.90 16.62 -24.99
CA VAL A 78 -9.73 16.71 -26.21
C VAL A 78 -9.85 18.15 -26.67
N THR A 79 -10.11 19.08 -25.73
CA THR A 79 -10.21 20.51 -26.03
C THR A 79 -8.90 21.05 -26.60
N LEU A 80 -7.77 20.64 -26.01
CA LEU A 80 -6.44 21.01 -26.49
C LEU A 80 -6.20 20.47 -27.91
N VAL A 81 -6.48 19.20 -28.16
CA VAL A 81 -6.31 18.60 -29.50
C VAL A 81 -7.17 19.31 -30.54
N ILE A 82 -8.44 19.59 -30.25
CA ILE A 82 -9.32 20.32 -31.17
C ILE A 82 -8.77 21.73 -31.43
N SER A 83 -8.29 22.43 -30.41
CA SER A 83 -7.72 23.78 -30.57
C SER A 83 -6.43 23.83 -31.39
N LEU A 84 -5.69 22.71 -31.44
CA LEU A 84 -4.47 22.57 -32.23
C LEU A 84 -4.75 22.08 -33.67
N ALA A 85 -5.92 21.48 -33.91
CA ALA A 85 -6.31 20.90 -35.18
C ALA A 85 -7.20 21.81 -36.04
N GLY A 86 -7.75 22.89 -35.46
CA GLY A 86 -8.43 23.97 -36.19
C GLY A 86 -7.46 25.09 -36.55
#